data_AF-A0A6M8W9B0-F1
#
_entry.id   AF-A0A6M8W9B0-F1
#
_cell.length_a   1.000
_cell.length_b   1.000
_cell.length_c   1.000
_cell.angle_alpha   90.00
_cell.angle_beta   90.00
_cell.angle_gamma   90.00
#
_symmetry.space_group_name_H-M   'P 1'
#
loop_
_entity.id
_entity.type
_entity.pdbx_description
1 polymer ?
#
loop_
_entity_poly.entity_id
_entity_poly.type
_entity_poly.pdbx_seq_one_letter_code
_entity_poly.pdbx_strand_id
1 'polypeptide(L)'
;MPGEFAPKVTLENPALNEGVVPSDLQALRAEGFDAGISSVLTIPVVDQLYLQGGAAGLVLLVGAVLIFVFIGSKPSSCEFLIATDGEMKKVNWSTRREVLGSTWVVIAASFLIAGMLYLVDMAFQTFFVAINVLQR
;
A
#
# COMPACT_ATOMS: atom_id res chain seq x y z
N MET A 1 -38.30 -51.92 12.71
CA MET A 1 -36.97 -51.94 12.08
C MET A 1 -37.19 -51.97 10.58
N PRO A 2 -36.63 -51.01 9.83
CA PRO A 2 -35.37 -51.29 9.15
C PRO A 2 -34.35 -50.15 9.30
N GLY A 3 -33.09 -50.52 9.51
CA GLY A 3 -31.96 -49.59 9.60
C GLY A 3 -31.56 -49.07 8.23
N GLU A 4 -31.37 -47.76 8.14
CA GLU A 4 -30.89 -47.05 6.97
C GLU A 4 -29.39 -47.33 6.80
N PHE A 5 -29.08 -48.36 5.99
CA PHE A 5 -27.72 -48.62 5.54
C PHE A 5 -27.35 -47.58 4.49
N ALA A 6 -26.82 -46.44 4.92
CA ALA A 6 -26.07 -45.57 4.01
C ALA A 6 -24.69 -46.21 3.79
N PRO A 7 -24.39 -46.79 2.61
CA PRO A 7 -23.10 -47.41 2.36
C PRO A 7 -22.00 -46.33 2.43
N LYS A 8 -21.09 -46.45 3.40
CA LYS A 8 -19.93 -45.56 3.52
C LYS A 8 -18.77 -46.15 2.73
N VAL A 9 -18.40 -45.49 1.64
CA VAL A 9 -17.22 -45.84 0.82
C VAL A 9 -16.06 -44.93 1.24
N THR A 10 -14.98 -45.53 1.73
CA THR A 10 -13.73 -44.82 2.04
C THR A 10 -12.69 -45.21 0.99
N LEU A 11 -12.16 -44.24 0.26
CA LEU A 11 -11.06 -44.45 -0.68
C LEU A 11 -9.74 -44.17 0.06
N GLU A 12 -8.95 -45.21 0.31
CA GLU A 12 -7.59 -45.06 0.83
C GLU A 12 -6.63 -44.88 -0.36
N ASN A 13 -5.93 -43.74 -0.42
CA ASN A 13 -4.96 -43.42 -1.46
C ASN A 13 -5.48 -43.58 -2.92
N PRO A 14 -6.47 -42.78 -3.35
CA PRO A 14 -6.89 -42.79 -4.75
C PRO A 14 -5.73 -42.34 -5.65
N ALA A 15 -5.40 -43.13 -6.67
CA ALA A 15 -4.47 -42.72 -7.71
C ALA A 15 -5.12 -41.61 -8.56
N LEU A 16 -4.62 -40.39 -8.46
CA LEU A 16 -5.08 -39.27 -9.25
C LEU A 16 -4.24 -39.16 -10.53
N ASN A 17 -4.89 -38.81 -11.63
CA ASN A 17 -4.18 -38.46 -12.86
C ASN A 17 -3.30 -37.24 -12.63
N GLU A 18 -2.16 -37.18 -13.33
CA GLU A 18 -1.22 -36.08 -13.21
C GLU A 18 -1.90 -34.72 -13.48
N GLY A 19 -1.71 -33.76 -12.56
CA GLY A 19 -2.30 -32.43 -12.64
C GLY A 19 -3.67 -32.26 -11.98
N VAL A 20 -4.26 -33.32 -11.40
CA VAL A 20 -5.53 -33.21 -10.66
C VAL A 20 -5.26 -32.91 -9.18
N VAL A 21 -5.65 -31.71 -8.72
CA VAL A 21 -5.56 -31.33 -7.31
C VAL A 21 -6.80 -31.86 -6.57
N PRO A 22 -6.65 -32.55 -5.42
CA PRO A 22 -7.79 -33.09 -4.67
C PRO A 22 -8.86 -32.05 -4.28
N SER A 23 -8.49 -30.77 -4.16
CA SER A 23 -9.40 -29.65 -3.87
C SER A 23 -10.39 -29.35 -4.98
N ASP A 24 -10.09 -29.74 -6.21
CA ASP A 24 -10.86 -29.38 -7.39
C ASP A 24 -11.83 -30.50 -7.80
N LEU A 25 -11.85 -31.60 -7.04
CA LEU A 25 -12.75 -32.72 -7.25
C LEU A 25 -14.17 -32.32 -6.83
N GLN A 26 -15.07 -32.19 -7.81
CA GLN A 26 -16.48 -31.82 -7.57
C GLN A 26 -17.41 -33.04 -7.57
N ALA A 27 -17.01 -34.13 -8.23
CA ALA A 27 -17.80 -35.37 -8.30
C ALA A 27 -16.88 -36.59 -8.39
N LEU A 28 -17.31 -37.69 -7.77
CA LEU A 28 -16.73 -39.02 -7.94
C LEU A 28 -17.73 -39.88 -8.70
N ARG A 29 -17.30 -40.38 -9.86
CA ARG A 29 -18.10 -41.24 -10.73
C ARG A 29 -17.44 -42.60 -10.85
N ALA A 30 -18.15 -43.64 -10.45
CA ALA A 30 -17.81 -45.03 -10.69
C ALA A 30 -18.94 -45.71 -11.47
N GLU A 31 -18.68 -46.85 -12.11
CA GLU A 31 -19.69 -47.55 -12.89
C GLU A 31 -20.91 -47.89 -12.01
N GLY A 32 -22.02 -47.18 -12.24
CA GLY A 32 -23.27 -47.32 -11.47
C GLY A 32 -23.36 -46.49 -10.18
N PHE A 33 -22.38 -45.63 -9.87
CA PHE A 33 -22.38 -44.80 -8.66
C PHE A 33 -21.94 -43.36 -8.97
N ASP A 34 -22.88 -42.41 -8.82
CA ASP A 34 -22.66 -40.98 -8.98
C ASP A 34 -22.75 -40.31 -7.60
N ALA A 35 -21.63 -39.81 -7.07
CA ALA A 35 -21.58 -39.09 -5.80
C ALA A 35 -20.98 -37.68 -5.96
N GLY A 36 -21.72 -36.68 -5.49
CA GLY A 36 -21.21 -35.30 -5.40
C GLY A 36 -20.32 -35.13 -4.18
N ILE A 37 -19.20 -34.40 -4.34
CA ILE A 37 -18.31 -34.07 -3.22
C ILE A 37 -18.85 -32.79 -2.56
N SER A 38 -19.26 -32.88 -1.30
CA SER A 38 -19.87 -31.75 -0.58
C SER A 38 -18.85 -30.80 0.05
N SER A 39 -17.66 -31.27 0.44
CA SER A 39 -16.58 -30.41 0.92
C SER A 39 -15.22 -31.11 0.86
N VAL A 40 -14.20 -30.36 0.46
CA VAL A 40 -12.80 -30.78 0.56
C VAL A 40 -12.12 -29.89 1.59
N LEU A 41 -11.69 -30.48 2.71
CA LEU A 41 -10.97 -29.75 3.75
C LEU A 41 -9.50 -29.64 3.36
N THR A 42 -9.12 -28.49 2.81
CA THR A 42 -7.71 -28.20 2.51
C THR A 42 -7.04 -27.75 3.81
N ILE A 43 -6.09 -28.53 4.32
CA ILE A 43 -5.29 -28.16 5.50
C ILE A 43 -4.14 -27.29 5.00
N PRO A 44 -4.09 -25.99 5.31
CA PRO A 44 -2.96 -25.15 4.92
C PRO A 44 -1.71 -25.64 5.66
N VAL A 45 -0.64 -25.92 4.90
CA VAL A 45 0.64 -26.38 5.46
C VAL A 45 1.30 -25.28 6.32
N VAL A 46 1.01 -24.01 6.03
CA VAL A 46 1.44 -22.83 6.79
C VAL A 46 0.29 -21.83 6.85
N ASP A 47 -0.08 -21.41 8.06
CA ASP A 47 -1.08 -20.36 8.24
C ASP A 47 -0.57 -19.02 7.68
N GLN A 48 -1.41 -18.34 6.91
CA GLN A 48 -1.08 -17.08 6.25
C GLN A 48 -0.60 -16.01 7.26
N LEU A 49 -1.11 -16.07 8.49
CA LEU A 49 -0.72 -15.18 9.57
C LEU A 49 0.77 -15.31 9.93
N TYR A 50 1.30 -16.53 10.00
CA TYR A 50 2.71 -16.75 10.31
C TYR A 50 3.63 -16.33 9.16
N LEU A 51 3.20 -16.55 7.92
CA LEU A 51 3.97 -16.14 6.74
C LEU A 51 4.06 -14.61 6.64
N GLN A 52 2.95 -13.91 6.88
CA GLN A 52 2.91 -12.45 6.91
C GLN A 52 3.73 -11.88 8.08
N GLY A 53 3.62 -12.48 9.26
CA GLY A 53 4.40 -12.09 10.44
C GLY A 53 5.91 -12.29 10.22
N GLY A 54 6.30 -13.43 9.63
CA GLY A 54 7.69 -13.73 9.29
C GLY A 54 8.26 -12.74 8.26
N ALA A 55 7.48 -12.42 7.22
CA ALA A 55 7.89 -11.43 6.22
C ALA A 55 8.08 -10.04 6.83
N ALA A 56 7.13 -9.58 7.66
CA ALA A 56 7.25 -8.29 8.35
C ALA A 56 8.46 -8.24 9.30
N GLY A 57 8.67 -9.32 10.06
CA GLY A 57 9.83 -9.46 10.95
C GLY A 57 11.16 -9.43 10.19
N LEU A 58 11.24 -10.10 9.04
CA LEU A 58 12.42 -10.08 8.17
C LEU A 58 12.72 -8.66 7.70
N VAL A 59 11.71 -7.92 7.22
CA VAL A 59 11.88 -6.54 6.73
C VAL A 59 12.42 -5.63 7.85
N LEU A 60 11.86 -5.73 9.06
CA LEU A 60 12.34 -4.95 10.20
C LEU A 60 13.76 -5.32 10.61
N LEU A 61 14.09 -6.63 10.63
CA LEU A 61 15.41 -7.11 11.00
C LEU A 61 16.46 -6.64 9.99
N VAL A 62 16.18 -6.80 8.69
CA VAL A 62 17.05 -6.32 7.62
C VAL A 62 17.22 -4.80 7.73
N GLY A 63 16.13 -4.05 7.91
CA GLY A 63 16.19 -2.60 8.09
C GLY A 63 17.07 -2.17 9.26
N ALA A 64 16.91 -2.83 10.42
CA ALA A 64 17.73 -2.57 11.61
C ALA A 64 19.21 -2.90 11.39
N VAL A 65 19.52 -4.03 10.74
CA VAL A 65 20.91 -4.42 10.42
C VAL A 65 21.54 -3.42 9.45
N LEU A 66 20.82 -3.01 8.41
CA LEU A 66 21.33 -2.02 7.46
C LEU A 66 21.62 -0.68 8.15
N ILE A 67 20.69 -0.18 8.97
CA ILE A 67 20.89 1.04 9.77
C ILE A 67 22.15 0.90 10.64
N PHE A 68 22.30 -0.21 11.35
CA PHE A 68 23.46 -0.45 12.21
C PHE A 68 24.79 -0.51 11.43
N VAL A 69 24.81 -1.16 10.27
CA VAL A 69 26.03 -1.27 9.44
C VAL A 69 26.39 0.07 8.79
N PHE A 70 25.41 0.82 8.28
CA PHE A 70 25.68 2.08 7.58
C PHE A 70 25.97 3.25 8.52
N ILE A 71 25.27 3.32 9.66
CA ILE A 71 25.36 4.44 10.60
C ILE A 71 26.24 4.07 11.80
N GLY A 72 25.98 2.92 12.44
CA GLY A 72 26.66 2.53 13.69
C GLY A 72 28.08 1.99 13.51
N SER A 73 28.35 1.29 12.40
CA SER A 73 29.66 0.65 12.17
C SER A 73 30.70 1.60 11.56
N LYS A 74 30.27 2.78 11.06
CA LYS A 74 31.16 3.77 10.43
C LYS A 74 31.27 5.01 11.33
N PRO A 75 32.44 5.28 11.96
CA PRO A 75 32.58 6.42 12.88
C PRO A 75 32.33 7.76 12.19
N SER A 76 32.71 7.91 10.91
CA SER A 76 32.46 9.12 10.12
C SER A 76 30.97 9.44 9.93
N SER A 77 30.11 8.42 9.74
CA SER A 77 28.66 8.62 9.66
C SER A 77 28.09 9.12 11.00
N CYS A 78 28.59 8.59 12.11
CA CYS A 78 28.18 9.01 13.45
C CYS A 78 28.64 10.45 13.75
N GLU A 79 29.90 10.78 13.47
CA GLU A 79 30.43 12.14 13.59
C GLU A 79 29.66 13.14 12.73
N PHE A 80 29.27 12.76 11.50
CA PHE A 80 28.41 13.58 10.66
C PHE A 80 27.03 13.82 11.27
N LEU A 81 26.39 12.79 11.84
CA LEU A 81 25.08 12.95 12.50
C LEU A 81 25.18 13.82 13.75
N ILE A 82 26.26 13.69 14.53
CA ILE A 82 26.52 14.54 15.70
C ILE A 82 26.75 15.99 15.28
N ALA A 83 27.56 16.22 14.24
CA ALA A 83 27.77 17.54 13.68
C ALA A 83 26.47 18.15 13.14
N THR A 84 25.65 17.34 12.46
CA THR A 84 24.33 17.75 11.95
C THR A 84 23.39 18.15 13.08
N ASP A 85 23.32 17.38 14.17
CA ASP A 85 22.54 17.75 15.37
C ASP A 85 23.03 19.07 15.99
N GLY A 86 24.36 19.25 16.03
CA GLY A 86 24.99 20.51 16.44
C GLY A 86 24.61 21.70 15.56
N GLU A 87 24.56 21.52 14.24
CA GLU A 87 24.10 22.56 13.30
C GLU A 87 22.58 22.81 13.43
N MET A 88 21.77 21.77 13.62
CA MET A 88 20.32 21.91 13.78
C MET A 88 19.96 22.68 15.06
N LYS A 89 20.77 22.61 16.12
CA LYS A 89 20.60 23.42 17.34
C LYS A 89 20.84 24.91 17.12
N LYS A 90 21.56 25.31 16.07
CA LYS A 90 21.76 26.73 15.71
C LYS A 90 20.54 27.30 14.98
N VAL A 91 19.68 26.44 14.44
CA VAL A 91 18.46 26.87 13.76
C VAL A 91 17.44 27.30 14.81
N ASN A 92 17.10 28.60 14.79
CA ASN A 92 15.98 29.10 15.56
C ASN A 92 14.67 28.54 14.97
N TRP A 93 13.97 27.70 15.73
CA TRP A 93 12.65 27.22 15.33
C TRP A 93 11.65 28.38 15.36
N SER A 94 10.98 28.61 14.24
CA SER A 94 9.99 29.69 14.13
C SER A 94 8.90 29.53 15.18
N THR A 95 8.59 30.62 15.88
CA THR A 95 7.46 30.67 16.80
C THR A 95 6.15 30.63 16.02
N ARG A 96 5.05 30.19 16.67
CA ARG A 96 3.72 30.15 16.02
C ARG A 96 3.34 31.49 15.38
N ARG A 97 3.75 32.62 15.98
CA ARG A 97 3.48 33.97 15.45
C ARG A 97 4.27 34.25 14.16
N GLU A 98 5.53 33.83 14.08
CA GLU A 98 6.36 34.01 12.89
C GLU A 98 5.87 33.17 11.72
N VAL A 99 5.45 31.93 11.99
CA VAL A 99 4.84 31.06 10.97
C VAL A 99 3.56 31.69 10.44
N LEU A 100 2.68 32.16 11.31
CA LEU A 100 1.45 32.86 10.90
C LEU A 100 1.77 34.14 10.10
N GLY A 101 2.76 34.93 10.53
CA GLY A 101 3.21 36.11 9.79
C GLY A 101 3.71 35.77 8.39
N SER A 102 4.55 34.74 8.25
CA SER A 102 5.08 34.30 6.96
C SER A 102 3.98 33.77 6.03
N THR A 103 3.06 32.94 6.55
CA THR A 103 1.93 32.44 5.76
C THR A 103 0.99 33.54 5.29
N TRP A 104 0.72 34.56 6.13
CA TRP A 104 -0.14 35.67 5.77
C TRP A 104 0.45 36.51 4.62
N VAL A 105 1.77 36.74 4.63
CA VAL A 105 2.46 37.43 3.54
C VAL A 105 2.32 36.67 2.23
N VAL A 106 2.51 35.34 2.25
CA VAL A 106 2.36 34.49 1.05
C VAL A 106 0.92 34.48 0.55
N ILE A 107 -0.06 34.40 1.43
CA ILE A 107 -1.48 34.46 1.08
C ILE A 107 -1.80 35.81 0.41
N ALA A 108 -1.37 36.92 1.01
CA ALA A 108 -1.58 38.25 0.47
C ALA A 108 -0.93 38.42 -0.91
N ALA A 109 0.32 37.96 -1.08
CA ALA A 109 1.02 38.01 -2.37
C ALA A 109 0.31 37.16 -3.43
N SER A 110 -0.17 35.98 -3.07
CA SER A 110 -0.91 35.08 -3.97
C SER A 110 -2.22 35.70 -4.44
N PHE A 111 -2.99 36.33 -3.54
CA PHE A 111 -4.22 37.03 -3.89
C PHE A 111 -3.96 38.26 -4.78
N LEU A 112 -2.87 38.99 -4.53
CA LEU A 112 -2.48 40.13 -5.37
C LEU A 112 -2.17 39.67 -6.80
N ILE A 113 -1.35 38.62 -6.95
CA ILE A 113 -1.02 38.04 -8.26
C ILE A 113 -2.30 37.52 -8.95
N ALA A 114 -3.14 36.77 -8.24
CA ALA A 114 -4.40 36.27 -8.79
C ALA A 114 -5.33 37.41 -9.24
N GLY A 115 -5.44 38.47 -8.45
CA GLY A 115 -6.21 39.67 -8.82
C GLY A 115 -5.63 40.39 -10.04
N MET A 116 -4.31 40.52 -10.11
CA MET A 116 -3.64 41.11 -11.28
C MET A 116 -3.88 40.29 -12.55
N LEU A 117 -3.73 38.96 -12.46
CA LEU A 117 -4.01 38.06 -13.57
C LEU A 117 -5.48 38.18 -14.01
N TYR A 118 -6.42 38.17 -13.06
CA TYR A 118 -7.84 38.37 -13.38
C TYR A 118 -8.11 39.69 -14.12
N LEU A 119 -7.49 40.79 -13.69
CA LEU A 119 -7.63 42.08 -14.36
C LEU A 119 -7.04 42.08 -15.77
N VAL A 120 -5.86 41.47 -15.93
CA VAL A 120 -5.18 41.35 -17.24
C VAL A 120 -6.00 40.46 -18.18
N ASP A 121 -6.49 39.33 -17.70
CA ASP A 121 -7.33 38.41 -18.46
C ASP A 121 -8.64 39.07 -18.90
N MET A 122 -9.28 39.83 -18.00
CA MET A 122 -10.48 40.60 -18.32
C MET A 122 -10.20 41.70 -19.37
N ALA A 123 -9.06 42.40 -19.25
CA ALA A 123 -8.63 43.39 -20.23
C ALA A 123 -8.38 42.77 -21.61
N PHE A 124 -7.70 41.62 -21.66
CA PHE A 124 -7.49 40.88 -22.91
C PHE A 124 -8.79 40.33 -23.49
N GLN A 125 -9.67 39.75 -22.68
CA GLN A 125 -10.97 39.26 -23.12
C GLN A 125 -11.80 40.38 -23.75
N THR A 126 -11.90 41.54 -23.08
CA THR A 126 -12.64 42.70 -23.59
C THR A 126 -12.00 43.28 -24.85
N PHE A 127 -10.67 43.36 -24.91
CA PHE A 127 -9.94 43.77 -26.10
C PHE A 127 -10.19 42.82 -27.29
N PHE A 128 -10.13 41.50 -27.10
CA PHE A 128 -10.34 40.52 -28.17
C PHE A 128 -11.79 40.45 -28.65
N VAL A 129 -12.76 40.69 -27.78
CA VAL A 129 -14.17 40.86 -28.17
C VAL A 129 -14.33 42.15 -28.99
N ALA A 130 -13.67 43.25 -28.61
CA ALA A 130 -13.76 44.52 -29.34
C ALA A 130 -13.24 44.42 -30.78
N ILE A 131 -12.18 43.64 -31.02
CA ILE A 131 -11.65 43.39 -32.38
C ILE A 131 -12.36 42.25 -33.13
N ASN A 132 -13.49 41.74 -32.62
CA ASN A 132 -14.28 40.63 -33.19
C ASN A 132 -13.49 39.32 -33.40
N VAL A 133 -12.43 39.09 -32.63
CA VAL A 133 -11.69 37.81 -32.67
C VAL A 133 -12.35 36.75 -31.80
N LEU A 134 -12.95 37.15 -30.67
CA LEU A 134 -13.75 36.26 -29.81
C LEU A 134 -15.25 36.54 -29.96
N GLN A 135 -16.05 35.48 -30.12
CA GLN A 135 -17.50 35.53 -29.92
C GLN A 135 -17.81 35.39 -28.42
N ARG A 136 -18.72 36.24 -27.95
CA ARG A 136 -19.03 36.45 -26.53
C ARG A 136 -19.69 35.23 -25.88
#